data_AF-A0A518XJW5-F1
#
_entry.id   AF-A0A518XJW5-F1
#
_cell.length_a   1.000
_cell.length_b   1.000
_cell.length_c   1.000
_cell.angle_alpha   90.00
_cell.angle_beta   90.00
_cell.angle_gamma   90.00
#
_symmetry.space_group_name_H-M   'P 1'
#
loop_
_entity.id
_entity.type
_entity.pdbx_description
1 polymer ?
#
loop_
_entity_poly.entity_id
_entity_poly.type
_entity_poly.pdbx_seq_one_letter_code
_entity_poly.pdbx_strand_id
1 'polypeptide(L)'
;MAKLPKKITATESAKETTLRQFVSTAARKPVTASAVTRINLTMTEEDLARSAGFQEEGAISRADVYRAALVALENMPVEARRELFEEIRKTSPKAGRPPVNK
;
A
#
# COMPACT_ATOMS: atom_id res chain seq x y z
N MET A 1 -11.01 -41.36 21.96
CA MET A 1 -9.87 -41.49 21.03
C MET A 1 -10.12 -40.57 19.85
N ALA A 2 -9.56 -39.37 19.85
CA ALA A 2 -9.76 -38.38 18.79
C ALA A 2 -9.00 -38.83 17.53
N LYS A 3 -9.70 -38.97 16.40
CA LYS A 3 -9.08 -39.30 15.11
C LYS A 3 -8.31 -38.08 14.60
N LEU A 4 -6.99 -38.20 14.47
CA LEU A 4 -6.14 -37.21 13.82
C LEU A 4 -6.54 -37.05 12.34
N PRO A 5 -6.57 -35.82 11.79
CA PRO A 5 -6.86 -35.60 10.38
C PRO A 5 -5.77 -36.23 9.50
N LYS A 6 -6.20 -36.88 8.42
CA LYS A 6 -5.31 -37.51 7.44
C LYS A 6 -4.34 -36.44 6.90
N LYS A 7 -3.05 -36.78 6.87
CA LYS A 7 -1.99 -35.96 6.26
C LYS A 7 -2.47 -35.45 4.91
N ILE A 8 -2.35 -34.13 4.71
CA ILE A 8 -2.54 -33.47 3.43
C ILE A 8 -1.54 -34.14 2.47
N THR A 9 -2.05 -35.01 1.60
CA THR A 9 -1.29 -35.46 0.43
C THR A 9 -1.10 -34.23 -0.43
N ALA A 10 0.13 -33.70 -0.41
CA ALA A 10 0.56 -32.69 -1.35
C ALA A 10 0.20 -33.20 -2.74
N THR A 11 -0.67 -32.44 -3.40
CA THR A 11 -1.15 -32.69 -4.75
C THR A 11 0.03 -32.97 -5.68
N GLU A 12 -0.14 -33.98 -6.53
CA GLU A 12 0.81 -34.55 -7.49
C GLU A 12 1.25 -33.58 -8.60
N SER A 13 1.76 -32.40 -8.24
CA SER A 13 2.44 -31.50 -9.16
C SER A 13 3.56 -30.68 -8.51
N ALA A 14 4.11 -31.14 -7.39
CA ALA A 14 5.40 -30.66 -6.92
C ALA A 14 6.49 -31.23 -7.83
N LYS A 15 6.66 -30.64 -9.03
CA LYS A 15 7.87 -30.87 -9.83
C LYS A 15 9.06 -30.65 -8.90
N GLU A 16 9.95 -31.64 -8.83
CA GLU A 16 11.16 -31.57 -8.01
C GLU A 16 11.95 -30.31 -8.37
N THR A 17 11.73 -29.23 -7.63
CA THR A 17 12.48 -28.00 -7.77
C THR A 17 13.85 -28.30 -7.20
N THR A 18 14.81 -28.50 -8.10
CA THR A 18 16.20 -28.72 -7.70
C THR A 18 16.66 -27.60 -6.78
N LEU A 19 17.53 -27.91 -5.81
CA LEU A 19 18.05 -26.94 -4.84
C LEU A 19 18.65 -25.70 -5.54
N ARG A 20 19.24 -25.91 -6.73
CA ARG A 20 19.71 -24.85 -7.63
C ARG A 20 18.60 -23.96 -8.17
N GLN A 21 17.46 -24.53 -8.59
CA GLN A 21 16.30 -23.75 -9.03
C GLN A 21 15.73 -22.94 -7.86
N PHE A 22 15.58 -23.54 -6.67
CA PHE A 22 15.11 -22.83 -5.47
C PHE A 22 16.01 -21.65 -5.10
N VAL A 23 17.33 -21.86 -5.06
CA VAL A 23 18.32 -20.81 -4.81
C VAL A 23 18.28 -19.75 -5.91
N SER A 24 18.14 -20.14 -7.18
CA SER A 24 18.04 -19.19 -8.30
C SER A 24 16.76 -18.36 -8.27
N THR A 25 15.64 -18.93 -7.81
CA THR A 25 14.37 -18.21 -7.68
C THR A 25 14.37 -17.30 -6.45
N ALA A 26 15.00 -17.71 -5.35
CA ALA A 26 15.14 -16.90 -4.15
C ALA A 26 16.12 -15.72 -4.35
N ALA A 27 17.12 -15.88 -5.21
CA ALA A 27 18.09 -14.84 -5.55
C ALA A 27 17.58 -13.83 -6.59
N ARG A 28 16.49 -14.14 -7.30
CA ARG A 28 15.83 -13.17 -8.17
C ARG A 28 15.05 -12.19 -7.30
N LYS A 29 15.35 -10.90 -7.44
CA LYS A 29 14.47 -9.85 -6.91
C LYS A 29 13.05 -10.12 -7.43
N PRO A 30 12.03 -10.14 -6.58
CA PRO A 30 10.66 -10.35 -7.03
C PRO A 30 10.34 -9.36 -8.15
N VAL A 31 9.75 -9.86 -9.25
CA VAL A 31 9.38 -9.03 -10.42
C VAL A 31 8.41 -7.91 -10.03
N THR A 32 7.71 -8.08 -8.90
CA THR A 32 6.84 -7.07 -8.27
C THR A 32 7.58 -5.98 -7.50
N ALA A 33 8.91 -6.02 -7.41
CA ALA A 33 9.73 -4.87 -7.05
C ALA A 33 9.84 -3.93 -8.27
N SER A 34 8.68 -3.55 -8.84
CA SER A 34 8.58 -2.35 -9.66
C SER A 34 9.23 -1.20 -8.90
N ALA A 35 10.02 -0.38 -9.58
CA ALA A 35 10.85 0.66 -8.96
C ALA A 35 10.06 1.47 -7.91
N VAL A 36 10.25 1.13 -6.62
CA VAL A 36 9.56 1.80 -5.53
C VAL A 36 10.29 3.11 -5.29
N THR A 37 9.74 4.20 -5.81
CA THR A 37 10.21 5.55 -5.48
C THR A 37 9.71 5.89 -4.08
N ARG A 38 10.63 5.92 -3.11
CA ARG A 38 10.32 6.40 -1.77
C ARG A 38 10.18 7.92 -1.80
N ILE A 39 9.03 8.42 -1.37
CA ILE A 39 8.78 9.84 -1.18
C ILE A 39 8.47 10.10 0.30
N ASN A 40 8.95 11.23 0.81
CA ASN A 40 8.57 11.71 2.14
C ASN A 40 7.36 12.62 1.97
N LEU A 41 6.25 12.26 2.61
CA LEU A 41 5.04 13.06 2.64
C LEU A 41 4.83 13.61 4.06
N THR A 42 4.53 14.90 4.16
CA THR A 42 4.07 15.51 5.41
C THR A 42 2.57 15.32 5.54
N MET A 43 2.13 14.70 6.64
CA MET A 43 0.73 14.48 6.98
C MET A 43 0.42 15.20 8.29
N THR A 44 -0.81 15.70 8.43
CA THR A 44 -1.27 16.19 9.74
C THR A 44 -1.58 15.02 10.67
N GLU A 45 -1.70 15.28 11.97
CA GLU A 45 -2.17 14.27 12.94
C GLU A 45 -3.57 13.77 12.59
N GLU A 46 -4.43 14.65 12.08
CA GLU A 46 -5.78 14.28 11.64
C GLU A 46 -5.75 13.34 10.43
N ASP A 47 -4.89 13.60 9.44
CA ASP A 47 -4.71 12.70 8.30
C ASP A 47 -4.22 11.32 8.74
N LEU A 48 -3.30 11.28 9.71
CA LEU A 48 -2.79 10.04 10.29
C LEU A 48 -3.90 9.27 11.00
N ALA A 49 -4.71 9.94 11.82
CA ALA A 49 -5.83 9.34 12.54
C ALA A 49 -6.90 8.78 11.59
N ARG A 50 -7.31 9.55 10.57
CA ARG A 50 -8.27 9.09 9.56
C ARG A 50 -7.72 7.90 8.77
N SER A 51 -6.46 7.96 8.36
CA SER A 51 -5.83 6.85 7.64
C SER A 51 -5.77 5.58 8.50
N ALA A 52 -5.49 5.69 9.80
CA ALA A 52 -5.48 4.56 10.72
C ALA A 52 -6.87 3.90 10.82
N GLY A 53 -7.94 4.70 10.89
CA GLY A 53 -9.32 4.18 10.87
C GLY A 53 -9.61 3.32 9.64
N PHE A 54 -9.25 3.79 8.44
CA PHE A 54 -9.44 3.02 7.21
C PHE A 54 -8.53 1.78 7.12
N GLN A 55 -7.33 1.85 7.68
CA GLN A 55 -6.45 0.68 7.76
C GLN A 55 -7.05 -0.41 8.63
N GLU A 56 -7.62 -0.05 9.79
CA GLU A 56 -8.28 -0.99 10.70
C GLU A 56 -9.55 -1.56 10.07
N GLU A 57 -10.38 -0.72 9.46
CA GLU A 57 -11.62 -1.13 8.78
C GLU A 57 -11.35 -2.13 7.64
N GLY A 58 -10.37 -1.82 6.78
CA GLY A 58 -10.04 -2.65 5.63
C GLY A 58 -9.06 -3.78 5.91
N ALA A 59 -8.44 -3.82 7.10
CA ALA A 59 -7.25 -4.63 7.38
C ALA A 59 -6.13 -4.46 6.32
N ILE A 60 -5.91 -3.21 5.88
CA ILE A 60 -4.99 -2.86 4.80
C ILE A 60 -3.87 -1.92 5.25
N SER A 61 -2.82 -1.81 4.42
CA SER A 61 -1.73 -0.87 4.68
C SER A 61 -2.15 0.57 4.37
N ARG A 62 -1.49 1.56 4.98
CA ARG A 62 -1.70 2.99 4.66
C ARG A 62 -1.46 3.28 3.17
N ALA A 63 -0.49 2.59 2.55
CA ALA A 63 -0.21 2.74 1.13
C ALA A 63 -1.41 2.27 0.28
N ASP A 64 -2.12 1.24 0.72
CA ASP A 64 -3.31 0.75 0.03
C ASP A 64 -4.52 1.66 0.27
N VAL A 65 -4.65 2.29 1.45
CA VAL A 65 -5.63 3.37 1.67
C VAL A 65 -5.40 4.51 0.67
N TYR A 66 -4.14 4.94 0.50
CA TYR A 66 -3.79 5.96 -0.49
C TYR A 66 -4.13 5.54 -1.92
N ARG A 67 -3.85 4.28 -2.30
CA ARG A 67 -4.21 3.75 -3.63
C ARG A 67 -5.73 3.73 -3.83
N ALA A 68 -6.49 3.33 -2.82
CA ALA A 68 -7.94 3.36 -2.86
C ALA A 68 -8.47 4.78 -3.07
N ALA A 69 -7.87 5.78 -2.39
CA ALA A 69 -8.22 7.18 -2.59
C ALA A 69 -7.93 7.67 -4.03
N LEU A 70 -6.82 7.25 -4.64
CA LEU A 70 -6.53 7.57 -6.04
C LEU A 70 -7.57 6.97 -7.00
N VAL A 71 -7.94 5.70 -6.81
CA VAL A 71 -8.99 5.05 -7.60
C VAL A 71 -10.34 5.75 -7.42
N ALA A 72 -10.67 6.16 -6.19
CA ALA A 72 -11.88 6.92 -5.94
C ALA A 72 -11.87 8.25 -6.71
N LEU A 73 -10.75 8.98 -6.69
CA LEU A 73 -10.59 10.24 -7.45
C LEU A 73 -10.71 10.03 -8.95
N GLU A 74 -10.17 8.94 -9.51
CA GLU A 74 -10.30 8.64 -10.94
C GLU A 74 -11.75 8.41 -11.37
N ASN A 75 -12.55 7.78 -10.50
CA ASN A 75 -13.97 7.51 -10.75
C ASN A 75 -14.90 8.72 -10.51
N MET A 76 -14.39 9.83 -9.96
CA MET A 76 -15.16 11.06 -9.78
C MET A 76 -15.27 11.86 -11.09
N PRO A 77 -16.41 12.53 -11.35
CA PRO A 77 -16.52 13.55 -12.39
C PRO A 77 -15.45 14.64 -12.23
N VAL A 78 -15.01 15.21 -13.36
CA VAL A 78 -13.88 16.16 -13.38
C VAL A 78 -14.18 17.40 -12.55
N GLU A 79 -15.42 17.89 -12.62
CA GLU A 79 -15.89 19.09 -11.92
C GLU A 79 -15.89 18.86 -10.40
N ALA A 80 -16.50 17.78 -9.93
CA ALA A 80 -16.52 17.42 -8.51
C ALA A 80 -15.10 17.20 -7.96
N ARG A 81 -14.22 16.55 -8.74
CA ARG A 81 -12.83 16.36 -8.35
C ARG A 81 -12.08 17.70 -8.20
N ARG A 82 -12.35 18.68 -9.07
CA ARG A 82 -11.75 20.02 -8.98
C ARG A 82 -12.21 20.76 -7.73
N GLU A 83 -13.50 20.71 -7.43
CA GLU A 83 -14.05 21.32 -6.21
C GLU A 83 -13.42 20.72 -4.96
N LEU A 84 -13.33 19.40 -4.88
CA LEU A 84 -12.67 18.69 -3.78
C LEU A 84 -11.20 19.12 -3.60
N PHE A 85 -10.47 19.30 -4.70
CA PHE A 85 -9.08 19.77 -4.61
C PHE A 85 -8.97 21.19 -4.06
N GLU A 86 -9.88 22.09 -4.42
CA GLU A 86 -9.90 23.45 -3.88
C GLU A 86 -10.29 23.48 -2.40
N GLU A 87 -11.17 22.58 -1.96
CA GLU A 87 -11.49 22.43 -0.53
C GLU A 87 -10.28 21.93 0.26
N ILE A 88 -9.62 20.88 -0.20
CA ILE A 88 -8.43 20.32 0.46
C ILE A 88 -7.30 21.34 0.50
N ARG A 89 -7.11 22.14 -0.56
CA ARG A 89 -6.07 23.19 -0.59
C ARG A 89 -6.25 24.25 0.50
N LYS A 90 -7.47 24.51 0.97
CA LYS A 90 -7.74 25.49 2.05
C LYS A 90 -7.23 25.00 3.40
N THR A 91 -7.29 23.69 3.64
CA THR A 91 -6.92 23.07 4.92
C THR A 91 -5.55 22.40 4.90
N SER A 92 -4.99 22.17 3.71
CA SER A 92 -3.67 21.58 3.55
C SER A 92 -2.62 22.38 4.34
N PRO A 93 -1.76 21.72 5.13
CA PRO A 93 -0.64 22.38 5.76
C PRO A 93 0.21 23.02 4.67
N LYS A 94 0.35 24.35 4.71
CA LYS A 94 1.26 25.05 3.82
C LYS A 94 2.66 24.60 4.21
N ALA A 95 3.40 23.97 3.28
CA ALA A 95 4.81 23.73 3.49
C ALA A 95 5.44 25.07 3.86
N GLY A 96 5.83 25.23 5.12
CA GLY A 96 6.51 26.43 5.57
C GLY A 96 7.72 26.64 4.66
N ARG A 97 7.93 27.88 4.20
CA ARG A 97 9.20 28.23 3.55
C ARG A 97 10.30 27.82 4.53
N PRO A 98 11.34 27.06 4.11
CA PRO A 98 12.46 26.77 4.98
C PRO A 98 12.95 28.08 5.61
N PRO A 99 13.28 28.12 6.92
CA PRO A 99 13.78 29.34 7.52
C PRO A 99 15.01 29.79 6.74
N VAL A 100 14.93 30.99 6.14
CA VAL A 100 16.12 31.66 5.60
C VAL A 100 16.86 32.12 6.85
N ASN A 101 17.94 31.42 7.20
CA ASN A 101 18.81 31.76 8.33
C ASN A 101 18.99 33.28 8.41
N LYS A 102 18.67 33.86 9.56
CA LYS A 102 19.10 35.21 9.96
C LYS A 102 20.40 35.09 10.73
#